data_AF-A0A514BY41-F1
#
_entry.id   AF-A0A514BY41-F1
#
_cell.length_a   1.000
_cell.length_b   1.000
_cell.length_c   1.000
_cell.angle_alpha   90.00
_cell.angle_beta   90.00
_cell.angle_gamma   90.00
#
_symmetry.space_group_name_H-M   'P 1'
#
loop_
_entity.id
_entity.type
_entity.pdbx_description
1 polymer ?
#
loop_
_entity_poly.entity_id
_entity_poly.type
_entity_poly.pdbx_seq_one_letter_code
_entity_poly.pdbx_strand_id
1 'polypeptide(L)'
;MSQFELFSMAAERPSITPDIDTVRARLGNLLQTLEAADAMPLTEKQLRFWTTVVPQMSNWLPTEERLTVCAAFNDQIERLGRKAA
;
A
#
# COMPACT_ATOMS: atom_id res chain seq x y z
N MET A 1 48.00 0.24 18.30
CA MET A 1 46.86 0.00 17.39
C MET A 1 45.61 0.42 18.13
N SER A 2 45.02 1.55 17.75
CA SER A 2 43.98 2.25 18.53
C SER A 2 42.58 1.69 18.19
N GLN A 3 41.82 1.29 19.23
CA GLN A 3 40.43 0.82 19.17
C GLN A 3 39.43 1.89 18.66
N PHE A 4 39.89 3.12 18.45
CA PHE A 4 39.07 4.25 18.00
C PHE A 4 38.51 4.11 16.58
N GLU A 5 39.14 3.29 15.73
CA GLU A 5 38.72 3.07 14.33
C GLU A 5 37.43 2.23 14.22
N LEU A 6 37.01 1.52 15.28
CA LEU A 6 35.83 0.64 15.26
C LEU A 6 34.49 1.39 15.30
N PHE A 7 34.48 2.68 15.69
CA PHE A 7 33.26 3.47 15.80
C PHE A 7 32.97 4.36 14.58
N SER A 8 33.85 4.38 13.58
CA SER A 8 33.73 5.24 12.39
C SER A 8 33.00 4.59 11.21
N MET A 9 32.62 3.32 11.29
CA MET A 9 31.67 2.72 10.35
C MET A 9 30.25 3.08 10.77
N ALA A 10 29.87 4.33 10.53
CA ALA A 10 28.48 4.69 10.33
C ALA A 10 28.01 3.91 9.08
N ALA A 11 27.67 2.65 9.26
CA ALA A 11 26.90 1.90 8.29
C ALA A 11 25.62 2.72 8.07
N GLU A 12 25.50 3.30 6.88
CA GLU A 12 24.26 3.91 6.41
C GLU A 12 23.17 2.87 6.63
N ARG A 13 22.38 3.04 7.69
CA ARG A 13 21.24 2.17 7.93
C ARG A 13 20.34 2.39 6.72
N PRO A 14 20.01 1.35 5.93
CA PRO A 14 19.11 1.51 4.82
C PRO A 14 17.86 2.19 5.38
N SER A 15 17.48 3.30 4.78
CA SER A 15 16.27 4.02 5.13
C SER A 15 15.11 3.03 5.10
N ILE A 16 14.53 2.74 6.27
CA ILE A 16 13.31 1.93 6.42
C ILE A 16 12.08 2.78 6.03
N THR A 17 12.29 3.88 5.30
CA THR A 17 11.20 4.63 4.70
C THR A 17 10.84 3.93 3.40
N PRO A 18 9.66 3.29 3.30
CA PRO A 18 9.21 2.76 2.03
C PRO A 18 9.17 3.91 1.01
N ASP A 19 9.73 3.64 -0.16
CA ASP A 19 9.71 4.56 -1.29
C ASP A 19 8.25 4.86 -1.68
N ILE A 20 7.91 6.15 -1.75
CA ILE A 20 6.57 6.64 -2.08
C ILE A 20 6.14 6.12 -3.44
N ASP A 21 7.06 6.02 -4.40
CA ASP A 21 6.75 5.51 -5.75
C ASP A 21 6.43 4.02 -5.70
N THR A 22 7.14 3.25 -4.87
CA THR A 22 6.81 1.85 -4.61
C THR A 22 5.43 1.68 -3.96
N VAL A 23 5.06 2.56 -3.01
CA VAL A 23 3.72 2.54 -2.40
C VAL A 23 2.63 2.88 -3.43
N ARG A 24 2.84 3.92 -4.25
CA ARG A 24 1.92 4.28 -5.34
C ARG A 24 1.75 3.13 -6.31
N ALA A 25 2.84 2.53 -6.79
CA ALA A 25 2.79 1.44 -7.74
C ALA A 25 2.00 0.25 -7.16
N ARG A 26 2.23 -0.09 -5.88
CA ARG A 26 1.55 -1.20 -5.23
C ARG A 26 0.04 -0.96 -5.06
N LEU A 27 -0.36 0.22 -4.59
CA LEU A 27 -1.78 0.57 -4.42
C LEU A 27 -2.46 0.74 -5.79
N GLY A 28 -1.76 1.32 -6.76
CA GLY A 28 -2.22 1.47 -8.14
C GLY A 28 -2.48 0.12 -8.81
N ASN A 29 -1.56 -0.85 -8.68
CA ASN A 29 -1.75 -2.20 -9.22
C ASN A 29 -2.96 -2.92 -8.60
N LEU A 30 -3.17 -2.75 -7.29
CA LEU A 30 -4.35 -3.28 -6.61
C LEU A 30 -5.63 -2.67 -7.18
N LEU A 31 -5.68 -1.34 -7.30
CA LEU A 31 -6.85 -0.64 -7.83
C LEU A 31 -7.13 -1.03 -9.28
N GLN A 32 -6.12 -1.11 -10.14
CA GLN A 32 -6.27 -1.59 -11.52
C GLN A 32 -6.82 -3.01 -11.59
N THR A 33 -6.37 -3.90 -10.70
CA THR A 33 -6.88 -5.27 -10.62
C THR A 33 -8.37 -5.27 -10.24
N LEU A 34 -8.78 -4.45 -9.27
CA LEU A 34 -10.17 -4.34 -8.84
C LEU A 34 -11.06 -3.67 -9.89
N GLU A 35 -10.52 -2.70 -10.62
CA GLU A 35 -11.21 -1.98 -11.70
C GLU A 35 -11.46 -2.89 -12.91
N ALA A 36 -10.44 -3.63 -13.34
CA ALA A 36 -10.52 -4.57 -14.47
C ALA A 36 -11.34 -5.83 -14.15
N ALA A 37 -11.60 -6.12 -12.87
CA ALA A 37 -12.38 -7.27 -12.46
C ALA A 37 -13.88 -7.04 -12.64
N ASP A 38 -14.56 -8.02 -13.22
CA ASP A 38 -16.03 -8.01 -13.32
C ASP A 38 -16.72 -8.52 -12.06
N ALA A 39 -16.08 -9.44 -11.33
CA ALA A 39 -16.53 -10.02 -10.07
C ALA A 39 -15.39 -9.97 -9.04
N MET A 40 -15.71 -10.09 -7.74
CA MET A 40 -14.73 -9.95 -6.65
C MET A 40 -13.51 -10.86 -6.86
N PRO A 41 -12.32 -10.32 -7.19
CA PRO A 41 -11.15 -11.13 -7.50
C PRO A 41 -10.38 -11.55 -6.24
N LEU A 42 -10.73 -10.97 -5.09
CA LEU A 42 -10.09 -11.22 -3.80
C LEU A 42 -10.91 -12.24 -3.00
N THR A 43 -10.22 -13.18 -2.37
CA THR A 43 -10.82 -13.98 -1.29
C THR A 43 -11.19 -13.08 -0.11
N GLU A 44 -12.13 -13.50 0.74
CA GLU A 44 -12.51 -12.72 1.93
C GLU A 44 -11.32 -12.37 2.83
N LYS A 45 -10.35 -13.29 2.96
CA LYS A 45 -9.14 -13.05 3.75
C LYS A 45 -8.30 -11.92 3.15
N GLN A 46 -8.12 -11.93 1.83
CA GLN A 46 -7.40 -10.86 1.12
C GLN A 46 -8.16 -9.54 1.20
N LEU A 47 -9.49 -9.57 1.09
CA LEU A 47 -10.32 -8.38 1.24
C LEU A 47 -10.11 -7.75 2.62
N ARG A 48 -10.27 -8.52 3.71
CA ARG A 48 -10.04 -8.03 5.08
C ARG A 48 -8.62 -7.47 5.29
N PHE A 49 -7.63 -8.13 4.70
CA PHE A 49 -6.24 -7.65 4.72
C PHE A 49 -6.13 -6.29 4.04
N TRP A 50 -6.62 -6.15 2.82
CA TRP A 50 -6.51 -4.91 2.05
C TRP A 50 -7.36 -3.77 2.63
N THR A 51 -8.51 -4.05 3.21
CA THR A 51 -9.30 -3.03 3.95
C THR A 51 -8.52 -2.41 5.10
N THR A 52 -7.61 -3.17 5.72
CA THR A 52 -6.75 -2.66 6.80
C THR A 52 -5.48 -2.01 6.25
N VAL A 53 -4.87 -2.63 5.24
CA VAL A 53 -3.55 -2.26 4.73
C VAL A 53 -3.60 -1.04 3.81
N VAL A 54 -4.66 -0.86 3.01
CA VAL A 54 -4.78 0.30 2.10
C VAL A 54 -4.73 1.62 2.89
N PRO A 55 -5.54 1.84 3.95
CA PRO A 55 -5.45 3.06 4.75
C PRO A 55 -4.07 3.23 5.42
N GLN A 56 -3.48 2.14 5.94
CA GLN A 56 -2.17 2.18 6.59
C GLN A 56 -1.05 2.54 5.62
N MET A 57 -1.02 1.92 4.44
CA MET A 57 -0.03 2.19 3.39
C MET A 57 -0.22 3.57 2.78
N SER A 58 -1.46 4.02 2.62
CA SER A 58 -1.74 5.34 2.06
C SER A 58 -1.24 6.50 2.93
N ASN A 59 -0.91 6.27 4.22
CA ASN A 59 -0.27 7.29 5.07
C ASN A 59 1.14 7.67 4.62
N TRP A 60 1.78 6.87 3.74
CA TRP A 60 3.05 7.23 3.09
C TRP A 60 2.87 8.16 1.88
N LEU A 61 1.62 8.35 1.43
CA LEU A 61 1.28 9.26 0.34
C LEU A 61 0.90 10.65 0.87
N PRO A 62 1.00 11.70 0.04
CA PRO A 62 0.40 13.00 0.32
C PRO A 62 -1.09 12.86 0.65
N THR A 63 -1.61 13.75 1.51
CA THR A 63 -2.99 13.69 2.01
C THR A 63 -4.04 13.58 0.90
N GLU A 64 -3.87 14.32 -0.20
CA GLU A 64 -4.80 14.30 -1.33
C GLU A 64 -4.79 12.94 -2.07
N GLU A 65 -3.60 12.40 -2.33
CA GLU A 65 -3.43 11.08 -2.95
C GLU A 65 -4.01 9.99 -2.04
N ARG A 66 -3.75 10.08 -0.73
CA ARG A 66 -4.30 9.15 0.26
C ARG A 66 -5.82 9.09 0.21
N LEU A 67 -6.47 10.25 0.21
CA LEU A 67 -7.94 10.34 0.16
C LEU A 67 -8.46 9.74 -1.15
N THR A 68 -7.80 10.04 -2.26
CA THR A 68 -8.14 9.51 -3.59
C THR A 68 -8.03 7.99 -3.62
N VAL A 69 -6.93 7.42 -3.14
CA VAL A 69 -6.69 5.97 -3.13
C VAL A 69 -7.68 5.25 -2.20
N CYS A 70 -7.92 5.79 -1.01
CA CYS A 70 -8.88 5.18 -0.07
C CYS A 70 -10.31 5.21 -0.62
N ALA A 71 -10.73 6.34 -1.22
CA ALA A 71 -12.04 6.46 -1.84
C ALA A 71 -12.19 5.48 -3.01
N ALA A 72 -11.23 5.47 -3.93
CA ALA A 72 -11.23 4.56 -5.08
C ALA A 72 -11.30 3.09 -4.65
N PHE A 73 -10.55 2.70 -3.62
CA PHE A 73 -10.60 1.34 -3.09
C PHE A 73 -11.99 0.98 -2.58
N ASN A 74 -12.59 1.84 -1.74
CA ASN A 74 -13.91 1.60 -1.17
C ASN A 74 -15.00 1.50 -2.26
N ASP A 75 -14.97 2.40 -3.25
CA ASP A 75 -15.91 2.39 -4.38
C ASP A 75 -15.83 1.08 -5.17
N GLN A 76 -14.61 0.57 -5.42
CA GLN A 76 -14.43 -0.69 -6.13
C GLN A 76 -14.91 -1.89 -5.32
N ILE A 77 -14.65 -1.93 -4.01
CA ILE A 77 -15.15 -3.00 -3.15
C ILE A 77 -16.68 -3.00 -3.09
N GLU A 78 -17.31 -1.83 -2.98
CA GLU A 78 -18.77 -1.73 -3.00
C GLU A 78 -19.37 -2.14 -4.35
N ARG A 79 -18.77 -1.71 -5.46
CA ARG A 79 -19.17 -2.12 -6.82
C ARG A 79 -19.11 -3.64 -6.99
N LEU A 80 -17.99 -4.24 -6.60
CA LEU A 80 -17.77 -5.69 -6.73
C LEU A 80 -18.62 -6.49 -5.74
N GLY A 81 -18.85 -5.97 -4.53
CA GLY A 81 -19.74 -6.57 -3.54
C GLY A 81 -21.20 -6.60 -3.99
N ARG A 82 -21.70 -5.52 -4.60
CA ARG A 82 -23.05 -5.47 -5.17
C ARG A 82 -23.25 -6.41 -6.35
N LYS A 83 -22.22 -6.65 -7.16
CA LYS A 83 -22.28 -7.60 -8.29
C LYS A 83 -22.27 -9.07 -7.85
N ALA A 84 -21.83 -9.37 -6.64
CA ALA A 84 -21.73 -10.73 -6.11
C ALA A 84 -22.99 -11.16 -5.32
N ALA A 85 -23.90 -10.23 -5.02
CA ALA A 85 -25.17 -10.45 -4.31
C ALA A 85 -26.33 -10.62 -5.30
#